data_AF-A0A0E3DBK2-F1
#
_entry.id   AF-A0A0E3DBK2-F1
#
_cell.length_a   1.000
_cell.length_b   1.000
_cell.length_c   1.000
_cell.angle_alpha   90.00
_cell.angle_beta   90.00
_cell.angle_gamma   90.00
#
_symmetry.space_group_name_H-M   'P 1'
#
loop_
_entity.id
_entity.type
_entity.pdbx_description
1 polymer ?
#
loop_
_entity_poly.entity_id
_entity_poly.type
_entity_poly.pdbx_seq_one_letter_code
_entity_poly.pdbx_strand_id
1 'polypeptide(L)' 'MNVTLQSAKMIGAGLATIGLTGVGAGVGIVFGSLVMAYARNPSLKQQLFGYTILGFALTEAVALFALMMAFLILFT' A
#
# COMPACT_ATOMS: atom_id res chain seq x y z
N MET A 1 -8.13 6.71 -31.09
CA MET A 1 -6.93 6.85 -30.23
C MET A 1 -5.71 6.58 -31.10
N ASN A 2 -4.68 7.42 -31.08
CA ASN A 2 -3.43 7.12 -31.79
C ASN A 2 -2.75 5.92 -31.10
N VAL A 3 -2.22 4.95 -31.86
CA VAL A 3 -1.63 3.71 -31.32
C VAL A 3 -0.54 4.03 -30.29
N THR A 4 0.26 5.08 -30.54
CA THR A 4 1.29 5.56 -29.60
C THR A 4 0.71 6.01 -28.26
N LEU A 5 -0.45 6.66 -28.25
CA LEU A 5 -1.10 7.11 -27.01
C LEU A 5 -1.64 5.92 -26.21
N GLN A 6 -2.18 4.91 -26.88
CA GLN A 6 -2.66 3.69 -26.22
C GLN A 6 -1.49 2.92 -25.58
N SER A 7 -0.37 2.78 -26.29
CA SER A 7 0.86 2.19 -25.72
C SER A 7 1.38 2.97 -24.52
N ALA A 8 1.37 4.31 -24.59
CA ALA A 8 1.79 5.16 -23.48
C ALA A 8 0.89 5.01 -22.24
N LYS A 9 -0.44 4.87 -22.42
CA LYS A 9 -1.38 4.58 -21.32
C LYS A 9 -1.08 3.24 -20.64
N MET A 10 -0.83 2.18 -21.41
CA MET A 10 -0.51 0.86 -20.84
C MET A 10 0.79 0.88 -20.03
N ILE A 11 1.83 1.56 -20.55
CA ILE A 11 3.09 1.73 -19.83
C ILE A 11 2.90 2.60 -18.58
N GLY A 12 2.21 3.73 -18.70
CA GLY A 12 1.94 4.63 -17.57
C GLY A 12 1.13 3.97 -16.46
N ALA A 13 0.12 3.17 -16.81
CA ALA A 13 -0.65 2.39 -15.83
C ALA A 13 0.24 1.37 -15.10
N GLY A 14 1.13 0.67 -15.82
CA GLY A 14 2.11 -0.22 -15.22
C GLY A 14 3.05 0.50 -14.25
N LEU A 15 3.61 1.64 -14.67
CA LEU A 15 4.49 2.46 -13.82
C LEU A 15 3.80 2.98 -12.56
N ALA A 16 2.52 3.34 -12.65
CA ALA A 16 1.74 3.79 -11.49
C ALA A 16 1.63 2.69 -10.39
N THR A 17 1.68 1.41 -10.76
CA THR A 17 1.63 0.30 -9.79
C THR A 17 2.93 0.10 -9.00
N ILE A 18 4.07 0.69 -9.42
CA ILE A 18 5.35 0.56 -8.71
C ILE A 18 5.24 1.07 -7.26
N GLY A 19 4.37 2.06 -7.01
CA GLY A 19 4.09 2.58 -5.67
C GLY A 19 3.64 1.52 -4.67
N LEU A 20 3.05 0.40 -5.14
CA LEU A 20 2.64 -0.72 -4.29
C LEU A 20 3.84 -1.44 -3.64
N THR A 21 5.05 -1.28 -4.19
CA THR A 21 6.27 -1.83 -3.57
C THR A 21 6.52 -1.21 -2.18
N GLY A 22 6.32 0.11 -2.05
CA GLY A 22 6.47 0.82 -0.79
C GLY A 22 5.41 0.41 0.23
N VAL A 23 4.18 0.15 -0.24
CA VAL A 23 3.08 -0.37 0.58
C VAL A 23 3.43 -1.75 1.12
N GLY A 24 3.90 -2.67 0.27
CA GLY A 24 4.29 -4.01 0.70
C GLY A 24 5.37 -4.00 1.78
N ALA A 25 6.39 -3.15 1.61
CA ALA A 25 7.40 -2.93 2.64
C ALA A 25 6.82 -2.33 3.93
N GLY A 26 5.94 -1.32 3.81
CA GLY A 26 5.28 -0.67 4.93
C GLY A 26 4.44 -1.64 5.77
N VAL A 27 3.63 -2.48 5.13
CA VAL A 27 2.83 -3.53 5.80
C VAL A 27 3.75 -4.49 6.55
N GLY A 28 4.84 -4.95 5.93
CA GLY A 28 5.83 -5.81 6.58
C GLY A 28 6.44 -5.18 7.83
N ILE A 29 6.78 -3.89 7.78
CA ILE A 29 7.33 -3.15 8.92
C ILE A 29 6.30 -2.99 10.04
N VAL A 30 5.05 -2.65 9.71
CA VAL A 30 3.96 -2.45 10.67
C VAL A 30 3.68 -3.73 11.45
N PHE A 31 3.51 -4.86 10.76
CA PHE A 31 3.24 -6.14 11.41
C PHE A 31 4.49 -6.74 12.09
N GLY A 32 5.67 -6.57 11.50
CA GLY A 32 6.93 -6.98 12.13
C GLY A 32 7.18 -6.26 13.47
N SER A 33 6.89 -4.96 13.51
CA SER A 33 6.97 -4.16 14.73
C SER A 33 5.95 -4.58 15.78
N LEU A 34 4.73 -4.95 15.36
CA LEU A 34 3.71 -5.50 16.27
C LEU A 34 4.21 -6.80 16.93
N VAL A 35 4.74 -7.75 16.16
CA VAL A 35 5.23 -9.03 16.69
C VAL A 35 6.36 -8.81 17.70
N MET A 36 7.30 -7.93 17.37
CA MET A 36 8.42 -7.58 18.27
C MET A 36 7.94 -6.89 19.56
N ALA A 37 6.99 -5.97 19.45
CA ALA A 37 6.41 -5.27 20.61
C ALA A 37 5.59 -6.23 21.48
N TYR A 38 4.80 -7.11 20.87
CA TYR A 38 3.98 -8.11 21.55
C TYR A 38 4.85 -9.14 22.30
N ALA A 39 5.95 -9.59 21.69
CA ALA A 39 6.89 -10.52 22.32
C ALA A 39 7.54 -9.92 23.58
N ARG A 40 7.71 -8.60 23.64
CA ARG A 40 8.29 -7.90 24.80
C ARG A 40 7.25 -7.60 25.88
N ASN A 41 6.04 -7.20 25.50
CA ASN A 41 4.99 -6.78 26.43
C ASN A 41 3.61 -7.36 26.05
N PRO A 42 3.33 -8.63 26.38
CA PRO A 42 2.09 -9.30 25.99
C PRO A 42 0.81 -8.69 26.57
N SER A 43 0.91 -8.01 27.72
CA SER A 43 -0.22 -7.36 28.40
C SER A 43 -0.83 -6.20 27.61
N LEU A 44 -0.05 -5.56 26.74
CA LEU A 44 -0.48 -4.41 25.92
C LEU A 44 -1.08 -4.80 24.57
N LYS A 45 -1.41 -6.09 24.36
CA LYS A 45 -1.90 -6.63 23.08
C LYS A 45 -2.99 -5.79 22.42
N GLN A 46 -4.04 -5.46 23.18
CA GLN A 46 -5.22 -4.77 22.67
C GLN A 46 -4.88 -3.38 22.14
N GLN A 47 -4.06 -2.64 22.90
CA GLN A 47 -3.66 -1.28 22.55
C GLN A 47 -2.66 -1.27 21.38
N LEU A 48 -1.67 -2.16 21.39
CA LEU A 48 -0.71 -2.32 20.30
C LEU A 48 -1.42 -2.70 19.00
N PHE A 49 -2.36 -3.65 19.04
CA PHE A 49 -3.14 -4.04 17.88
C PHE A 49 -3.96 -2.87 17.32
N GLY A 50 -4.56 -2.04 18.18
CA GLY A 50 -5.26 -0.82 17.75
C GLY A 50 -4.37 0.14 16.97
N TYR A 51 -3.14 0.39 17.45
CA TYR A 51 -2.16 1.21 16.74
C TYR A 51 -1.69 0.57 15.43
N THR A 52 -1.49 -0.74 15.40
CA THR A 52 -1.13 -1.48 14.19
C THR A 52 -2.21 -1.36 13.12
N ILE A 53 -3.49 -1.51 13.48
CA ILE A 53 -4.59 -1.37 12.52
C ILE A 53 -4.68 0.04 11.96
N LEU A 54 -4.45 1.08 12.78
CA LEU A 54 -4.37 2.44 12.29
C LEU A 54 -3.23 2.61 11.27
N GLY A 55 -2.02 2.14 11.60
CA GLY A 55 -0.87 2.19 10.69
C GLY A 55 -1.07 1.39 9.41
N PHE A 56 -1.69 0.22 9.52
CA PHE A 56 -2.07 -0.62 8.38
C PHE A 56 -3.09 0.07 7.48
N ALA A 57 -4.16 0.65 8.05
CA ALA A 57 -5.18 1.36 7.30
C ALA A 57 -4.61 2.57 6.53
N LEU A 58 -3.69 3.31 7.14
CA LEU A 58 -2.99 4.41 6.46
C LEU A 58 -2.09 3.91 5.31
N THR A 59 -1.42 2.78 5.50
CA THR A 59 -0.59 2.16 4.47
C THR A 59 -1.43 1.68 3.27
N GLU A 60 -2.58 1.05 3.55
CA GLU A 60 -3.53 0.60 2.53
C GLU A 60 -4.23 1.77 1.82
N ALA A 61 -4.50 2.89 2.51
CA ALA A 61 -5.07 4.07 1.87
C ALA A 61 -4.15 4.62 0.75
N VAL A 62 -2.83 4.61 0.96
CA VAL A 62 -1.85 4.98 -0.06
C VAL A 62 -1.83 3.97 -1.21
N ALA A 63 -1.97 2.68 -0.90
CA ALA A 63 -2.05 1.61 -1.90
C ALA A 63 -3.26 1.78 -2.83
N LEU A 64 -4.44 2.03 -2.25
CA LEU A 64 -5.66 2.28 -3.00
C LEU A 64 -5.58 3.54 -3.83
N PHE A 65 -4.87 4.58 -3.35
CA PHE A 65 -4.64 5.79 -4.13
C PHE A 65 -3.75 5.52 -5.37
N ALA A 66 -2.68 4.73 -5.21
CA ALA A 66 -1.84 4.32 -6.35
C ALA A 66 -2.62 3.46 -7.36
N LEU A 67 -3.44 2.53 -6.88
CA LEU A 67 -4.32 1.70 -7.72
C LEU A 67 -5.35 2.54 -8.46
N MET A 68 -5.97 3.51 -7.79
CA MET A 68 -6.92 4.45 -8.39
C MET A 68 -6.27 5.21 -9.55
N MET A 69 -5.05 5.72 -9.37
CA MET A 69 -4.32 6.40 -10.44
C MET A 69 -4.01 5.45 -11.61
N ALA A 70 -3.63 4.20 -11.34
CA ALA A 70 -3.41 3.20 -12.39
C ALA A 70 -4.70 2.95 -13.21
N PHE A 71 -5.86 2.85 -12.56
CA PHE A 71 -7.14 2.70 -13.24
C PHE A 71 -7.57 3.94 -14.02
N LEU A 72 -7.34 5.14 -13.48
CA LEU A 72 -7.59 6.38 -14.21
C LEU A 72 -6.75 6.43 -15.50
N ILE A 73 -5.47 6.11 -15.43
CA ILE A 73 -4.57 6.10 -16.60
C ILE A 73 -4.97 5.02 -17.60
N LEU A 74 -5.48 3.87 -17.14
CA LEU A 74 -5.84 2.77 -18.04
C LEU A 74 -7.19 3.01 -18.75
N PHE A 75 -8.19 3.48 -18.00
CA PHE A 75 -9.58 3.51 -18.45
C PHE A 75 -10.10 4.89 -18.87
N THR A 76 -9.42 5.97 -18.51
CA THR A 76 -9.72 7.34 -18.98
C THR A 76 -8.73 7.72 -20.07
#